data_AF-A0A9X3DSC0-F1
#
_entry.id   AF-A0A9X3DSC0-F1
#
_cell.length_a   1.000
_cell.length_b   1.000
_cell.length_c   1.000
_cell.angle_alpha   90.00
_cell.angle_beta   90.00
_cell.angle_gamma   90.00
#
_symmetry.space_group_name_H-M   'P 1'
#
loop_
_entity.id
_entity.type
_entity.pdbx_description
1 polymer ?
#
loop_
_entity_poly.entity_id
_entity_poly.type
_entity_poly.pdbx_seq_one_letter_code
_entity_poly.pdbx_strand_id
1 'polypeptide(L)' 'MSEMITVRVKDQYSNELNAMAWLNKLQASEDAENLSLFQKIDHIVVDGEKILPSIELLFESKESDSIYRIIEQVS' A
#
# COMPACT_ATOMS: atom_id res chain seq x y z
N MET A 1 16.37 -7.61 1.00
CA MET A 1 15.48 -8.18 -0.04
C MET A 1 14.20 -7.34 -0.03
N SER A 2 13.45 -7.22 -1.13
CA SER A 2 12.17 -6.49 -1.03
C SER A 2 11.18 -7.43 -0.36
N GLU A 3 10.55 -6.98 0.72
CA GLU A 3 9.51 -7.77 1.37
C GLU A 3 8.16 -7.44 0.75
N MET A 4 7.37 -8.48 0.55
CA MET A 4 6.02 -8.39 0.01
C MET A 4 5.07 -8.85 1.10
N ILE A 5 4.10 -8.02 1.41
CA ILE A 5 3.07 -8.29 2.41
C ILE A 5 1.69 -8.20 1.77
N THR A 6 0.71 -8.85 2.39
CA THR A 6 -0.69 -8.62 2.03
C THR A 6 -1.23 -7.50 2.89
N VAL A 7 -1.94 -6.56 2.28
CA VAL A 7 -2.59 -5.45 2.98
C VAL A 7 -4.05 -5.41 2.60
N ARG A 8 -4.87 -4.93 3.52
CA ARG A 8 -6.26 -4.64 3.26
C ARG A 8 -6.38 -3.19 2.89
N VAL A 9 -6.98 -2.93 1.73
CA VAL A 9 -7.23 -1.58 1.24
C VAL A 9 -8.73 -1.33 1.13
N LYS A 10 -9.10 -0.07 1.36
CA LYS A 10 -10.45 0.46 1.20
C LYS A 10 -10.51 1.35 -0.04
N ASP A 11 -11.50 1.19 -0.88
CA ASP A 11 -11.76 2.12 -1.98
C ASP A 11 -12.59 3.35 -1.55
N GLN A 12 -12.85 4.29 -2.47
CA GLN A 12 -13.71 5.45 -2.19
C GLN A 12 -15.19 5.10 -1.94
N TYR A 13 -15.62 3.90 -2.31
CA TYR A 13 -16.99 3.40 -2.15
C TYR A 13 -17.18 2.59 -0.86
N SER A 14 -16.16 2.56 0.00
CA SER A 14 -16.10 1.76 1.22
C SER A 14 -16.06 0.25 1.04
N ASN A 15 -15.67 -0.24 -0.13
CA ASN A 15 -15.36 -1.65 -0.33
C ASN A 15 -13.95 -1.95 0.16
N GLU A 16 -13.78 -3.12 0.79
CA GLU A 16 -12.52 -3.58 1.33
C GLU A 16 -12.03 -4.77 0.50
N LEU A 17 -10.80 -4.70 0.02
CA LEU A 17 -10.17 -5.78 -0.74
C LEU A 17 -8.75 -6.04 -0.25
N ASN A 18 -8.27 -7.24 -0.52
CA ASN A 18 -6.88 -7.62 -0.24
C ASN A 18 -6.03 -7.24 -1.45
N ALA A 19 -4.97 -6.50 -1.19
CA ALA A 19 -3.99 -6.07 -2.18
C ALA A 19 -2.60 -6.52 -1.74
N MET A 20 -1.70 -6.67 -2.70
CA MET A 20 -0.30 -6.98 -2.39
C MET A 20 0.46 -5.66 -2.25
N ALA A 21 1.26 -5.50 -1.19
CA ALA A 21 2.09 -4.32 -0.99
C ALA A 21 3.57 -4.70 -0.95
N TRP A 22 4.38 -3.91 -1.64
CA TRP A 22 5.83 -4.02 -1.61
C TRP A 22 6.40 -3.04 -0.61
N LEU A 23 7.25 -3.53 0.29
CA LEU A 23 7.93 -2.70 1.28
C LEU A 23 9.19 -2.06 0.71
N ASN A 24 9.44 -0.82 1.11
CA ASN A 24 10.61 -0.07 0.71
C ASN A 24 11.86 -0.59 1.44
N LYS A 25 12.91 -0.97 0.70
CA LYS A 25 14.17 -1.51 1.26
C LYS A 25 14.95 -0.50 2.11
N LEU A 26 14.68 0.79 1.96
CA LEU A 26 15.48 1.86 2.57
C LEU A 26 15.26 2.03 4.07
N GLN A 27 14.23 1.39 4.65
CA GLN A 27 13.85 1.59 6.04
C GLN A 27 14.29 0.43 6.96
N ALA A 28 15.24 -0.40 6.56
CA ALA A 28 15.81 -1.45 7.43
C ALA A 28 16.68 -0.92 8.59
N SER A 29 16.74 0.40 8.78
CA SER A 29 17.46 1.08 9.84
C SER A 29 16.45 1.49 10.93
N GLU A 30 16.87 1.50 12.20
CA GLU A 30 16.13 1.68 13.46
C GLU A 30 14.92 2.66 13.50
N ASP A 31 14.75 3.55 12.52
CA ASP A 31 13.57 4.42 12.34
C ASP A 31 12.32 3.72 11.79
N ALA A 32 12.42 2.50 11.25
CA ALA A 32 11.26 1.76 10.71
C ALA A 32 10.17 1.51 11.76
N GLU A 33 10.50 1.37 13.04
CA GLU A 33 9.50 1.06 14.07
C GLU A 33 8.49 2.21 14.28
N ASN A 34 8.88 3.46 13.98
CA ASN A 34 8.01 4.63 14.11
C ASN A 34 7.25 4.99 12.83
N LEU A 35 7.54 4.34 11.70
CA LEU A 35 6.90 4.66 10.43
C LEU A 35 5.54 3.96 10.30
N SER A 36 4.54 4.71 9.84
CA SER A 36 3.22 4.19 9.55
C SER A 36 3.29 3.16 8.43
N LEU A 37 2.39 2.17 8.43
CA LEU A 37 2.37 1.08 7.43
C LEU A 37 2.43 1.63 5.99
N PHE A 38 1.71 2.71 5.70
CA PHE A 38 1.75 3.40 4.41
C PHE A 38 3.17 3.85 4.03
N GLN A 39 3.91 4.44 4.97
CA GLN A 39 5.26 4.98 4.71
C GLN A 39 6.28 3.86 4.45
N LYS A 40 6.02 2.66 4.97
CA LYS A 40 6.84 1.48 4.71
C LYS A 40 6.59 0.90 3.31
N ILE A 41 5.47 1.24 2.68
CA ILE A 41 5.04 0.68 1.41
C ILE A 41 5.55 1.54 0.26
N ASP A 42 6.29 0.90 -0.63
CA ASP A 42 6.77 1.48 -1.88
C ASP A 42 5.64 1.59 -2.91
N HIS A 43 4.87 0.52 -3.08
CA HIS A 43 3.71 0.47 -3.98
C HIS A 43 2.77 -0.68 -3.60
N ILE A 44 1.52 -0.59 -4.06
CA ILE A 44 0.56 -1.70 -4.00
C ILE A 44 0.31 -2.27 -5.39
N VAL A 45 -0.17 -3.51 -5.42
CA VAL A 45 -0.64 -4.19 -6.61
C VAL A 45 -2.08 -4.62 -6.37
N VAL A 46 -3.00 -4.07 -7.17
CA VAL A 46 -4.44 -4.38 -7.15
C VAL A 46 -4.81 -4.86 -8.55
N ASP A 47 -5.41 -6.05 -8.66
CA ASP A 47 -5.80 -6.65 -9.95
C ASP A 47 -4.69 -6.69 -11.02
N GLY A 48 -3.43 -6.75 -10.59
CA GLY A 48 -2.25 -6.74 -11.48
C GLY A 48 -1.72 -5.35 -11.84
N GLU A 49 -2.42 -4.27 -11.47
CA GLU A 49 -1.97 -2.90 -11.64
C GLU A 49 -1.00 -2.50 -10.53
N LYS A 50 0.18 -1.99 -10.90
CA LYS A 50 1.10 -1.37 -9.94
C LYS A 50 0.67 0.07 -9.66
N ILE A 51 0.23 0.32 -8.43
CA ILE A 51 -0.24 1.63 -7.98
C ILE A 51 0.79 2.24 -7.03
N LEU A 52 1.30 3.42 -7.40
CA LEU A 52 2.24 4.18 -6.58
C LEU A 52 1.49 5.03 -5.54
N PRO A 53 2.11 5.31 -4.39
CA PRO A 53 1.54 6.21 -3.40
C PRO A 53 1.47 7.64 -3.95
N SER A 54 0.32 8.29 -3.74
CA SER A 54 0.09 9.71 -3.99
C SER A 54 0.47 10.55 -2.76
N ILE A 55 0.60 11.87 -2.95
CA ILE A 55 0.98 12.83 -1.89
C ILE A 55 -0.04 12.89 -0.72
N GLU A 56 -1.26 12.41 -0.93
CA GLU A 56 -2.35 12.42 0.05
C GLU A 56 -2.40 11.17 0.95
N LEU A 57 -1.34 10.35 0.96
CA LEU A 57 -1.31 9.07 1.68
C LEU A 57 -2.34 8.05 1.15
N LEU A 58 -2.56 8.06 -0.17
CA LEU A 58 -3.52 7.22 -0.90
C LEU A 58 -2.84 6.56 -2.10
N PHE A 59 -3.50 5.58 -2.71
CA PHE A 59 -3.05 4.87 -3.90
C PHE A 59 -4.12 5.00 -4.99
N GLU A 60 -3.83 5.76 -6.03
CA GLU A 60 -4.79 6.05 -7.11
C GLU A 60 -4.51 5.18 -8.34
N SER A 61 -5.43 4.26 -8.62
CA SER A 61 -5.45 3.45 -9.84
C SER A 61 -5.73 4.34 -11.05
N LYS A 62 -4.89 4.20 -12.07
CA LYS A 62 -5.07 4.86 -13.36
C LYS A 62 -5.92 4.05 -14.32
N GLU A 63 -6.06 2.74 -14.07
CA GLU A 63 -6.88 1.87 -14.92
C GLU A 63 -8.36 1.91 -14.52
N SER A 64 -8.66 1.98 -13.23
CA SER A 64 -10.02 1.86 -12.69
C SER A 64 -10.56 3.14 -12.04
N ASP A 65 -9.84 4.27 -12.13
CA ASP A 65 -10.20 5.56 -11.50
C ASP A 65 -10.53 5.41 -9.99
N SER A 66 -9.89 4.42 -9.37
CA SER A 66 -10.19 3.96 -8.02
C SER A 66 -9.09 4.39 -7.06
N ILE A 67 -9.49 4.92 -5.91
CA ILE A 67 -8.57 5.43 -4.90
C ILE A 67 -8.61 4.49 -3.70
N TYR A 68 -7.46 3.90 -3.41
CA TYR A 68 -7.27 2.93 -2.35
C TYR A 68 -6.55 3.54 -1.16
N ARG A 69 -7.05 3.25 0.04
CA ARG A 69 -6.42 3.58 1.32
C ARG A 69 -6.08 2.31 2.07
N ILE A 70 -4.88 2.23 2.63
CA ILE A 70 -4.50 1.09 3.46
C ILE A 70 -5.21 1.16 4.81
N ILE A 71 -5.88 0.08 5.18
CA ILE A 71 -6.52 -0.09 6.49
C ILE A 71 -5.59 -0.83 7.44
N GLU A 72 -5.15 -2.03 7.04
CA GLU A 72 -4.42 -2.96 7.91
C GLU A 72 -3.49 -3.87 7.10
N GLN A 73 -2.49 -4.44 7.76
CA GLN A 73 -1.68 -5.53 7.20
C GLN A 73 -2.37 -6.86 7.52
N VAL A 74 -2.56 -7.68 6.49
CA VAL A 74 -3.12 -9.02 6.61
C VAL A 74 -1.96 -10.00 6.51
N SER A 75 -1.70 -10.76 7.59
CA SER A 75 -0.64 -11.79 7.62
C SER A 75 -1.15 -13.15 7.17
#